data_AF-A0A5D0N3G3-F1
#
_entry.id   AF-A0A5D0N3G3-F1
#
_cell.length_a   1.000
_cell.length_b   1.000
_cell.length_c   1.000
_cell.angle_alpha   90.00
_cell.angle_beta   90.00
_cell.angle_gamma   90.00
#
_symmetry.space_group_name_H-M   'P 1'
#
loop_
_entity.id
_entity.type
_entity.pdbx_description
1 polymer ?
#
loop_
_entity_poly.entity_id
_entity_poly.type
_entity_poly.pdbx_seq_one_letter_code
_entity_poly.pdbx_strand_id
1 'polypeptide(L)'
;MTDYSPCRKIVSLEPARPIFQRSVRGRLRELTLQPGVSRTPQTSGRRGQSRRHNGRKHMHSFARRGGRLARRSLVPLAVLVAATAMTPAMASAVPHTSAGSVVSTTEEVPGDPALPAYPGLTSQPGQSLASVTTTPLRCDDNGADKTVRRSEAITRARSWLSVGGVPYSQERCYRNQYGDYRTDCSGFVSMAWGLGGLGDSFWTGNLHERSYPIARSELKPGDALLRHTGNRDENHVALFVKWADAAHTKPTVIEQTGSSDTIERDWSADYAGYYTPVRYDNIAEDVSAEDIPVSGDWNNDGVDTVGVYRPSTSTFYLRDVNSGAATREFKFGSGSSGDIPVAGDWNNDGFDSVGVFRPGNSTWYLTNGTSTATNNTDYEFKFGSGSSGDIPVAGDWNNNGFDSVGVFRPGNSTWYLTNGTSTATNNTHYEFVFGHGGSGDQPVAGDWNKDGFDSVGVFRPGNSTWYLTNGTSTATNNTDAEFVFGNGASGDVAVPGDWNKDGIDTPGVRRPGNNTVYLRNANSGGATDAEFIYGI
;
A
#
# COMPACT_ATOMS: atom_id res chain seq x y z
N MET A 1 29.21 39.53 38.70
CA MET A 1 28.78 39.59 40.12
C MET A 1 27.28 39.83 40.14
N THR A 2 26.60 39.42 41.23
CA THR A 2 25.23 39.82 41.65
C THR A 2 24.06 39.54 40.67
N ASP A 3 22.94 38.90 41.06
CA ASP A 3 22.65 38.19 42.32
C ASP A 3 21.35 37.33 42.29
N TYR A 4 21.09 36.64 43.41
CA TYR A 4 19.81 36.10 43.94
C TYR A 4 19.01 35.01 43.19
N SER A 5 19.42 33.75 43.44
CA SER A 5 18.80 32.76 44.36
C SER A 5 17.26 32.54 44.46
N PRO A 6 16.81 31.33 44.91
CA PRO A 6 15.47 30.81 44.65
C PRO A 6 14.51 30.79 45.86
N CYS A 7 13.27 30.33 45.64
CA CYS A 7 12.30 30.05 46.71
C CYS A 7 12.18 28.53 47.02
N ARG A 8 12.19 28.18 48.31
CA ARG A 8 11.93 26.83 48.85
C ARG A 8 10.52 26.73 49.42
N LYS A 9 9.97 25.51 49.47
CA LYS A 9 9.20 25.04 50.64
C LYS A 9 9.49 23.55 50.92
N ILE A 10 9.30 23.15 52.17
CA ILE A 10 9.76 21.86 52.76
C ILE A 10 8.66 21.34 53.70
N VAL A 11 8.81 20.09 54.17
CA VAL A 11 8.13 19.41 55.31
C VAL A 11 6.87 18.61 54.89
N SER A 12 6.65 17.34 55.26
CA SER A 12 7.27 16.50 56.33
C SER A 12 7.52 15.02 55.93
N LEU A 13 8.20 14.30 56.84
CA LEU A 13 8.23 12.83 57.00
C LEU A 13 7.24 12.42 58.14
N GLU A 14 7.01 11.15 58.55
CA GLU A 14 7.69 9.87 58.26
C GLU A 14 6.67 8.66 58.11
N PRO A 15 6.67 7.46 58.78
CA PRO A 15 6.08 6.24 58.16
C PRO A 15 5.08 5.43 59.06
N ALA A 16 4.88 4.14 58.71
CA ALA A 16 4.33 3.03 59.54
C ALA A 16 2.80 3.03 59.83
N ARG A 17 2.10 1.89 60.00
CA ARG A 17 2.37 0.42 59.91
C ARG A 17 1.03 -0.35 59.63
N PRO A 18 0.94 -1.71 59.60
CA PRO A 18 -0.11 -2.45 58.86
C PRO A 18 -1.19 -3.11 59.76
N ILE A 19 -2.02 -3.98 59.15
CA ILE A 19 -2.70 -5.22 59.65
C ILE A 19 -4.14 -5.29 59.11
N PHE A 20 -4.46 -6.33 58.33
CA PHE A 20 -5.46 -7.33 58.73
C PHE A 20 -5.35 -8.63 57.92
N GLN A 21 -5.29 -9.77 58.62
CA GLN A 21 -5.44 -11.09 58.01
C GLN A 21 -6.92 -11.48 57.94
N ARG A 22 -7.35 -12.19 56.89
CA ARG A 22 -8.46 -13.14 57.01
C ARG A 22 -8.10 -14.48 56.37
N SER A 23 -7.94 -15.49 57.22
CA SER A 23 -7.85 -16.89 56.81
C SER A 23 -9.26 -17.47 56.65
N VAL A 24 -9.47 -18.23 55.58
CA VAL A 24 -10.59 -19.19 55.48
C VAL A 24 -9.98 -20.54 55.09
N ARG A 25 -10.34 -21.60 55.82
CA ARG A 25 -9.87 -22.98 55.59
C ARG A 25 -10.89 -23.78 54.81
N GLY A 26 -10.39 -24.66 53.94
CA GLY A 26 -11.10 -25.83 53.43
C GLY A 26 -11.62 -25.67 51.99
N ARG A 27 -11.73 -26.75 51.21
CA ARG A 27 -11.44 -28.17 51.51
C ARG A 27 -10.63 -28.81 50.39
N LEU A 28 -9.68 -29.68 50.76
CA LEU A 28 -9.22 -30.75 49.88
C LEU A 28 -10.40 -31.69 49.59
N ARG A 29 -10.50 -32.14 48.34
CA ARG A 29 -11.14 -33.41 47.99
C ARG A 29 -10.11 -34.21 47.19
N GLU A 30 -9.67 -35.32 47.77
CA GLU A 30 -9.01 -36.37 47.00
C GLU A 30 -10.01 -36.96 46.01
N LEU A 31 -9.52 -37.42 44.86
CA LEU A 31 -10.29 -38.24 43.94
C LEU A 31 -9.38 -39.33 43.37
N THR A 32 -9.52 -40.52 43.93
CA THR A 32 -8.60 -41.65 43.74
C THR A 32 -8.76 -42.26 42.36
N LEU A 33 -7.65 -42.44 41.64
CA LEU A 33 -7.58 -43.23 40.41
C LEU A 33 -7.86 -44.72 40.70
N GLN A 34 -8.68 -45.37 39.87
CA GLN A 34 -8.42 -46.75 39.39
C GLN A 34 -9.01 -46.98 37.98
N PRO A 35 -8.47 -47.92 37.17
CA PRO A 35 -8.73 -48.02 35.72
C PRO A 35 -9.59 -49.23 35.31
N GLY A 36 -10.08 -49.28 34.06
CA GLY A 36 -10.67 -50.53 33.54
C GLY A 36 -11.18 -50.57 32.08
N VAL A 37 -10.43 -51.30 31.24
CA VAL A 37 -10.92 -52.26 30.22
C VAL A 37 -11.76 -51.77 29.01
N SER A 38 -11.07 -51.75 27.87
CA SER A 38 -11.57 -51.85 26.48
C SER A 38 -12.56 -52.99 26.20
N ARG A 39 -13.52 -52.78 25.26
CA ARG A 39 -13.80 -53.70 24.12
C ARG A 39 -14.87 -53.20 23.12
N THR A 40 -14.44 -52.95 21.89
CA THR A 40 -15.17 -53.28 20.64
C THR A 40 -14.88 -54.76 20.27
N PRO A 41 -15.49 -55.45 19.26
CA PRO A 41 -16.11 -54.92 18.03
C PRO A 41 -17.39 -55.68 17.55
N GLN A 42 -17.63 -55.70 16.22
CA GLN A 42 -18.62 -56.46 15.43
C GLN A 42 -20.04 -55.85 15.26
N THR A 43 -20.75 -56.02 14.12
CA THR A 43 -20.40 -56.04 12.67
C THR A 43 -21.70 -55.94 11.83
N SER A 44 -21.58 -55.60 10.54
CA SER A 44 -22.65 -55.60 9.50
C SER A 44 -23.75 -54.54 9.66
N GLY A 45 -24.41 -54.06 8.60
CA GLY A 45 -24.15 -54.22 7.17
C GLY A 45 -25.32 -54.79 6.36
N ARG A 46 -26.13 -53.92 5.73
CA ARG A 46 -27.03 -54.33 4.64
C ARG A 46 -27.34 -53.19 3.66
N ARG A 47 -27.51 -53.56 2.39
CA ARG A 47 -27.90 -52.66 1.28
C ARG A 47 -29.41 -52.39 1.31
N GLY A 48 -29.82 -51.20 0.86
CA GLY A 48 -31.23 -50.87 0.59
C GLY A 48 -31.37 -49.89 -0.58
N GLN A 49 -31.55 -50.39 -1.79
CA GLN A 49 -31.94 -49.56 -2.94
C GLN A 49 -33.46 -49.37 -2.95
N SER A 50 -33.98 -48.16 -3.22
CA SER A 50 -35.34 -48.01 -3.76
C SER A 50 -35.57 -46.69 -4.51
N ARG A 51 -35.92 -46.83 -5.79
CA ARG A 51 -36.88 -46.02 -6.58
C ARG A 51 -36.71 -44.49 -6.70
N ARG A 52 -36.32 -44.12 -7.92
CA ARG A 52 -36.75 -42.90 -8.65
C ARG A 52 -38.23 -42.54 -8.42
N HIS A 53 -38.55 -41.24 -8.53
CA HIS A 53 -39.83 -40.79 -9.05
C HIS A 53 -39.65 -39.66 -10.07
N ASN A 54 -40.40 -39.72 -11.18
CA ASN A 54 -40.42 -38.68 -12.22
C ASN A 54 -41.55 -37.69 -11.92
N GLY A 55 -41.27 -36.38 -11.97
CA GLY A 55 -42.21 -35.31 -11.64
C GLY A 55 -42.40 -34.25 -12.74
N ARG A 56 -42.31 -34.63 -14.02
CA ARG A 56 -42.39 -33.69 -15.15
C ARG A 56 -43.83 -33.20 -15.37
N LYS A 57 -44.08 -31.89 -15.20
CA LYS A 57 -45.27 -31.18 -15.71
C LYS A 57 -44.85 -30.00 -16.59
N HIS A 58 -45.75 -29.60 -17.49
CA HIS A 58 -45.51 -28.65 -18.59
C HIS A 58 -46.54 -27.52 -18.55
N MET A 59 -46.19 -26.39 -19.20
CA MET A 59 -47.06 -25.27 -19.59
C MET A 59 -47.58 -24.41 -18.41
N HIS A 60 -47.91 -23.12 -18.60
CA HIS A 60 -48.16 -22.37 -19.84
C HIS A 60 -47.25 -21.14 -20.03
N SER A 61 -47.09 -20.73 -21.29
CA SER A 61 -46.65 -19.39 -21.65
C SER A 61 -47.84 -18.44 -21.75
N PHE A 62 -47.63 -17.16 -21.45
CA PHE A 62 -48.48 -16.07 -21.94
C PHE A 62 -47.61 -14.87 -22.32
N ALA A 63 -47.48 -14.64 -23.62
CA ALA A 63 -46.94 -13.40 -24.15
C ALA A 63 -48.11 -12.45 -24.45
N ARG A 64 -47.97 -11.15 -24.17
CA ARG A 64 -48.84 -10.13 -24.76
C ARG A 64 -48.06 -8.88 -25.15
N ARG A 65 -48.18 -8.51 -26.42
CA ARG A 65 -47.67 -7.25 -26.99
C ARG A 65 -48.64 -6.10 -26.73
N GLY A 66 -48.12 -4.88 -26.76
CA GLY A 66 -48.77 -3.77 -27.48
C GLY A 66 -49.23 -2.60 -26.60
N GLY A 67 -48.75 -1.41 -26.95
CA GLY A 67 -49.11 -0.15 -26.27
C GLY A 67 -48.25 1.03 -26.72
N ARG A 68 -48.35 1.45 -27.99
CA ARG A 68 -47.80 2.74 -28.44
C ARG A 68 -48.71 3.88 -27.97
N LEU A 69 -48.13 5.04 -27.64
CA LEU A 69 -48.61 6.35 -28.08
C LEU A 69 -47.52 7.43 -27.91
N ALA A 70 -47.67 8.59 -28.55
CA ALA A 70 -46.63 9.61 -28.63
C ALA A 70 -47.19 11.04 -28.78
N ARG A 71 -46.41 12.03 -28.31
CA ARG A 71 -46.37 13.47 -28.68
C ARG A 71 -45.04 14.00 -28.10
N ARG A 72 -44.08 14.54 -28.87
CA ARG A 72 -44.06 15.81 -29.63
C ARG A 72 -44.35 17.06 -28.78
N SER A 73 -43.32 17.88 -28.58
CA SER A 73 -43.29 19.28 -29.02
C SER A 73 -41.85 19.85 -29.08
N LEU A 74 -41.59 20.62 -30.15
CA LEU A 74 -40.60 21.69 -30.26
C LEU A 74 -41.43 23.02 -30.33
N VAL A 75 -40.95 24.27 -30.46
CA VAL A 75 -39.70 24.85 -31.01
C VAL A 75 -39.32 26.14 -30.19
N PRO A 76 -38.61 27.22 -30.64
CA PRO A 76 -37.77 28.05 -29.74
C PRO A 76 -38.19 29.54 -29.65
N LEU A 77 -37.32 30.40 -29.09
CA LEU A 77 -36.83 31.60 -29.80
C LEU A 77 -35.50 32.13 -29.22
N ALA A 78 -34.82 33.03 -29.95
CA ALA A 78 -33.60 33.73 -29.55
C ALA A 78 -33.68 35.23 -29.93
N VAL A 79 -32.87 36.09 -29.30
CA VAL A 79 -32.66 37.50 -29.69
C VAL A 79 -31.18 37.86 -29.52
N LEU A 80 -30.66 38.71 -30.43
CA LEU A 80 -29.26 39.14 -30.52
C LEU A 80 -29.18 40.61 -30.94
N VAL A 81 -28.47 41.45 -30.17
CA VAL A 81 -28.09 42.86 -30.42
C VAL A 81 -26.92 43.19 -29.47
N ALA A 82 -25.90 44.02 -29.75
CA ALA A 82 -25.15 44.36 -30.96
C ALA A 82 -23.87 45.12 -30.51
N ALA A 83 -22.90 45.35 -31.40
CA ALA A 83 -21.62 45.98 -31.05
C ALA A 83 -21.54 47.49 -31.35
N THR A 84 -20.61 48.18 -30.67
CA THR A 84 -20.02 49.47 -31.11
C THR A 84 -18.51 49.43 -30.90
N ALA A 85 -17.75 50.13 -31.75
CA ALA A 85 -16.30 50.22 -31.70
C ALA A 85 -15.85 51.63 -32.12
N MET A 86 -14.70 52.10 -31.62
CA MET A 86 -13.86 53.13 -32.24
C MET A 86 -12.47 53.18 -31.61
N THR A 87 -11.54 53.91 -32.26
CA THR A 87 -10.08 53.75 -32.09
C THR A 87 -9.38 55.04 -31.58
N PRO A 88 -8.11 55.42 -31.92
CA PRO A 88 -7.04 55.48 -30.92
C PRO A 88 -6.43 56.88 -30.70
N ALA A 89 -5.46 56.99 -29.79
CA ALA A 89 -4.61 58.18 -29.62
C ALA A 89 -3.13 57.79 -29.37
N MET A 90 -2.21 58.73 -29.63
CA MET A 90 -0.75 58.55 -29.68
C MET A 90 -0.01 59.62 -28.86
N ALA A 91 1.29 59.41 -28.67
CA ALA A 91 2.31 60.37 -28.18
C ALA A 91 2.28 60.67 -26.65
N SER A 92 3.38 61.13 -26.03
CA SER A 92 4.69 61.49 -26.58
C SER A 92 5.86 61.11 -25.66
N ALA A 93 7.09 61.11 -26.19
CA ALA A 93 8.32 60.86 -25.45
C ALA A 93 9.24 62.10 -25.43
N VAL A 94 10.12 62.19 -24.43
CA VAL A 94 11.35 63.00 -24.43
C VAL A 94 12.41 62.32 -23.54
N PRO A 95 13.73 62.56 -23.74
CA PRO A 95 14.75 61.54 -23.47
C PRO A 95 15.88 61.97 -22.51
N HIS A 96 16.81 61.05 -22.25
CA HIS A 96 18.19 61.41 -21.87
C HIS A 96 19.25 60.53 -22.59
N THR A 97 20.01 61.17 -23.46
CA THR A 97 21.37 60.79 -23.91
C THR A 97 22.36 60.94 -22.74
N SER A 98 23.53 60.31 -22.63
CA SER A 98 24.32 59.31 -23.39
C SER A 98 25.52 58.91 -22.46
N ALA A 99 26.51 58.06 -22.73
CA ALA A 99 27.07 57.41 -23.92
C ALA A 99 27.91 56.18 -23.49
N GLY A 100 28.43 55.39 -24.43
CA GLY A 100 29.50 54.40 -24.16
C GLY A 100 29.37 53.14 -25.01
N SER A 101 30.24 52.98 -26.02
CA SER A 101 30.23 51.81 -26.91
C SER A 101 31.34 50.83 -26.56
N VAL A 102 30.98 49.56 -26.34
CA VAL A 102 31.82 48.41 -26.67
C VAL A 102 30.90 47.36 -27.30
N VAL A 103 31.15 47.00 -28.56
CA VAL A 103 30.50 45.85 -29.19
C VAL A 103 31.33 44.61 -28.88
N SER A 104 30.70 43.60 -28.27
CA SER A 104 31.23 42.25 -28.15
C SER A 104 30.14 41.28 -28.59
N THR A 105 30.29 40.73 -29.81
CA THR A 105 29.30 39.81 -30.39
C THR A 105 29.47 38.40 -29.82
N THR A 106 28.82 38.12 -28.71
CA THR A 106 28.42 36.75 -28.34
C THR A 106 27.12 36.42 -29.07
N GLU A 107 27.03 35.26 -29.71
CA GLU A 107 25.76 34.77 -30.24
C GLU A 107 24.80 34.47 -29.08
N GLU A 108 23.62 35.09 -29.07
CA GLU A 108 22.55 34.70 -28.17
C GLU A 108 22.01 33.33 -28.60
N VAL A 109 22.23 32.31 -27.77
CA VAL A 109 21.49 31.04 -27.88
C VAL A 109 20.04 31.32 -27.44
N PRO A 110 19.02 31.12 -28.28
CA PRO A 110 17.65 31.47 -27.90
C PRO A 110 17.09 30.50 -26.86
N GLY A 111 16.77 30.98 -25.65
CA GLY A 111 15.86 30.27 -24.75
C GLY A 111 16.19 30.27 -23.25
N ASP A 112 16.15 31.43 -22.59
CA ASP A 112 15.89 31.47 -21.15
C ASP A 112 15.00 32.70 -20.80
N PRO A 113 13.68 32.53 -20.67
CA PRO A 113 12.77 33.63 -20.36
C PRO A 113 12.86 34.04 -18.88
N ALA A 114 12.51 35.29 -18.58
CA ALA A 114 12.41 35.75 -17.20
C ALA A 114 11.35 34.94 -16.43
N LEU A 115 11.76 34.43 -15.27
CA LEU A 115 10.94 33.54 -14.43
C LEU A 115 9.65 34.21 -13.96
N PRO A 116 8.51 33.48 -13.99
CA PRO A 116 7.34 33.80 -13.18
C PRO A 116 7.66 33.94 -11.68
N ALA A 117 6.74 34.53 -10.91
CA ALA A 117 6.79 34.47 -9.46
C ALA A 117 6.15 33.16 -8.98
N TYR A 118 6.93 32.28 -8.34
CA TYR A 118 6.49 30.97 -7.85
C TYR A 118 6.19 31.03 -6.33
N PRO A 119 4.91 31.04 -5.90
CA PRO A 119 4.57 31.13 -4.48
C PRO A 119 4.76 29.76 -3.81
N GLY A 120 5.86 29.62 -3.07
CA GLY A 120 6.21 28.37 -2.37
C GLY A 120 7.71 28.21 -2.15
N LEU A 121 8.54 28.85 -2.96
CA LEU A 121 10.00 28.90 -2.79
C LEU A 121 10.35 29.80 -1.59
N THR A 122 10.79 29.21 -0.47
CA THR A 122 11.15 29.94 0.76
C THR A 122 12.65 30.17 0.89
N SER A 123 13.06 31.41 1.21
CA SER A 123 14.46 31.79 1.32
C SER A 123 15.13 31.19 2.55
N GLN A 124 16.20 30.41 2.34
CA GLN A 124 16.94 29.79 3.44
C GLN A 124 17.77 30.81 4.24
N PRO A 125 17.89 30.67 5.58
CA PRO A 125 18.71 31.58 6.38
C PRO A 125 20.21 31.44 6.07
N GLY A 126 20.92 32.56 5.96
CA GLY A 126 22.38 32.59 5.85
C GLY A 126 22.94 32.72 4.43
N GLN A 127 22.14 32.48 3.39
CA GLN A 127 22.45 32.86 2.00
C GLN A 127 21.21 33.42 1.31
N SER A 128 21.37 34.36 0.38
CA SER A 128 20.25 35.02 -0.31
C SER A 128 19.69 34.17 -1.45
N LEU A 129 19.09 33.01 -1.13
CA LEU A 129 18.57 32.05 -2.10
C LEU A 129 17.12 31.63 -1.81
N ALA A 130 16.18 32.28 -2.50
CA ALA A 130 14.93 31.68 -3.00
C ALA A 130 14.43 32.44 -4.24
N SER A 131 15.30 32.45 -5.25
CA SER A 131 14.93 32.61 -6.64
C SER A 131 15.69 31.52 -7.39
N VAL A 132 15.02 30.88 -8.35
CA VAL A 132 15.74 30.06 -9.34
C VAL A 132 16.70 31.02 -10.05
N THR A 133 18.00 30.74 -9.95
CA THR A 133 19.00 31.79 -9.79
C THR A 133 19.14 32.70 -11.03
N THR A 134 18.93 34.00 -10.86
CA THR A 134 19.00 34.99 -11.97
C THR A 134 20.41 35.17 -12.57
N THR A 135 21.40 34.47 -12.03
CA THR A 135 22.78 34.37 -12.50
C THR A 135 23.11 32.89 -12.60
N PRO A 136 23.86 32.43 -13.64
CA PRO A 136 24.34 31.06 -13.72
C PRO A 136 25.13 30.68 -12.47
N LEU A 137 24.75 29.57 -11.84
CA LEU A 137 25.34 29.10 -10.59
C LEU A 137 25.57 27.59 -10.67
N ARG A 138 26.76 27.18 -10.22
CA ARG A 138 27.14 25.77 -10.11
C ARG A 138 26.37 25.13 -8.95
N CYS A 139 25.92 23.90 -9.12
CA CYS A 139 25.22 23.20 -8.04
C CYS A 139 26.21 22.69 -6.98
N ASP A 140 25.77 22.64 -5.73
CA ASP A 140 26.58 22.09 -4.63
C ASP A 140 26.81 20.58 -4.79
N ASP A 141 27.77 20.06 -4.03
CA ASP A 141 28.08 18.63 -3.95
C ASP A 141 27.07 17.90 -3.05
N ASN A 142 26.40 16.90 -3.63
CA ASN A 142 25.41 16.04 -2.97
C ASN A 142 26.05 14.84 -2.24
N GLY A 143 27.37 14.66 -2.33
CA GLY A 143 28.12 13.61 -1.66
C GLY A 143 28.22 12.33 -2.49
N ALA A 144 27.91 11.18 -1.89
CA ALA A 144 27.92 9.90 -2.58
C ALA A 144 26.55 9.57 -3.22
N ASP A 145 26.59 8.79 -4.30
CA ASP A 145 25.39 8.18 -4.91
C ASP A 145 24.58 7.42 -3.85
N LYS A 146 23.29 7.73 -3.72
CA LYS A 146 22.41 7.12 -2.70
C LYS A 146 21.78 5.82 -3.23
N THR A 147 21.71 4.78 -2.40
CA THR A 147 20.73 3.71 -2.62
C THR A 147 19.34 4.27 -2.29
N VAL A 148 18.44 4.28 -3.27
CA VAL A 148 17.13 4.95 -3.18
C VAL A 148 16.04 3.92 -3.48
N ARG A 149 15.03 3.80 -2.61
CA ARG A 149 13.87 2.92 -2.88
C ARG A 149 13.02 3.51 -4.02
N ARG A 150 12.30 2.72 -4.81
CA ARG A 150 11.46 3.23 -5.92
C ARG A 150 10.44 4.29 -5.46
N SER A 151 9.80 4.09 -4.31
CA SER A 151 8.94 5.07 -3.65
C SER A 151 9.66 6.35 -3.28
N GLU A 152 10.89 6.23 -2.79
CA GLU A 152 11.71 7.38 -2.46
C GLU A 152 12.04 8.17 -3.74
N ALA A 153 12.37 7.50 -4.85
CA ALA A 153 12.57 8.16 -6.14
C ALA A 153 11.31 8.88 -6.66
N ILE A 154 10.12 8.26 -6.55
CA ILE A 154 8.84 8.88 -6.89
C ILE A 154 8.49 10.03 -5.95
N THR A 155 8.74 9.90 -4.64
CA THR A 155 8.51 10.94 -3.62
C THR A 155 9.42 12.14 -3.86
N ARG A 156 10.69 11.89 -4.19
CA ARG A 156 11.69 12.91 -4.55
C ARG A 156 11.26 13.64 -5.81
N ALA A 157 10.89 12.92 -6.87
CA ALA A 157 10.29 13.52 -8.08
C ALA A 157 9.05 14.38 -7.78
N ARG A 158 8.11 13.88 -6.97
CA ARG A 158 6.89 14.61 -6.57
C ARG A 158 7.17 15.85 -5.71
N SER A 159 8.30 15.92 -5.01
CA SER A 159 8.71 17.13 -4.28
C SER A 159 9.00 18.34 -5.18
N TRP A 160 9.28 18.13 -6.47
CA TRP A 160 9.41 19.20 -7.47
C TRP A 160 8.06 19.60 -8.08
N LEU A 161 7.04 18.75 -7.99
CA LEU A 161 5.65 19.11 -8.34
C LEU A 161 4.96 19.89 -7.21
N SER A 162 5.21 19.53 -5.94
CA SER A 162 4.50 20.11 -4.79
C SER A 162 4.71 21.61 -4.57
N VAL A 163 5.74 22.21 -5.18
CA VAL A 163 6.01 23.66 -5.16
C VAL A 163 5.36 24.41 -6.34
N GLY A 164 4.46 23.76 -7.08
CA GLY A 164 3.83 24.29 -8.30
C GLY A 164 4.60 23.97 -9.60
N GLY A 165 5.57 23.05 -9.54
CA GLY A 165 6.51 22.75 -10.61
C GLY A 165 7.81 23.53 -10.46
N VAL A 166 8.95 22.84 -10.29
CA VAL A 166 10.27 23.49 -10.30
C VAL A 166 10.56 23.98 -11.73
N PRO A 167 10.94 25.26 -11.91
CA PRO A 167 11.15 25.87 -13.23
C PRO A 167 12.24 25.17 -14.04
N TYR A 168 12.11 25.09 -15.37
CA TYR A 168 13.21 24.57 -16.20
C TYR A 168 14.31 25.62 -16.41
N SER A 169 15.57 25.24 -16.25
CA SER A 169 16.74 25.97 -16.77
C SER A 169 17.99 25.09 -16.81
N GLN A 170 18.79 25.29 -17.86
CA GLN A 170 20.09 24.62 -18.09
C GLN A 170 21.24 25.22 -17.26
N GLU A 171 21.02 26.31 -16.52
CA GLU A 171 22.09 27.11 -15.88
C GLU A 171 21.86 27.37 -14.38
N ARG A 172 20.84 26.74 -13.79
CA ARG A 172 20.35 27.02 -12.44
C ARG A 172 20.11 25.74 -11.66
N CYS A 173 20.20 25.85 -10.34
CA CYS A 173 20.01 24.73 -9.42
C CYS A 173 18.82 24.99 -8.49
N TYR A 174 18.18 23.93 -8.02
CA TYR A 174 17.15 23.98 -7.00
C TYR A 174 17.48 23.03 -5.85
N ARG A 175 17.47 23.60 -4.64
CA ARG A 175 17.80 22.92 -3.39
C ARG A 175 16.55 22.62 -2.58
N ASN A 176 16.42 21.37 -2.15
CA ASN A 176 15.40 20.93 -1.20
C ASN A 176 16.01 19.93 -0.19
N GLN A 177 15.18 19.20 0.55
CA GLN A 177 15.63 18.23 1.56
C GLN A 177 16.42 17.03 1.00
N TYR A 178 16.46 16.84 -0.32
CA TYR A 178 17.14 15.69 -0.95
C TYR A 178 18.52 16.01 -1.52
N GLY A 179 18.81 17.29 -1.76
CA GLY A 179 20.06 17.81 -2.31
C GLY A 179 19.88 19.14 -3.06
N ASP A 180 20.90 19.53 -3.83
CA ASP A 180 20.88 20.68 -4.76
C ASP A 180 21.23 20.19 -6.17
N TYR A 181 20.33 20.36 -7.13
CA TYR A 181 20.44 19.74 -8.47
C TYR A 181 20.05 20.71 -9.57
N ARG A 182 20.66 20.56 -10.75
CA ARG A 182 20.36 21.39 -11.92
C ARG A 182 18.90 21.21 -12.33
N THR A 183 18.24 22.31 -12.68
CA THR A 183 16.81 22.35 -12.99
C THR A 183 16.50 21.96 -14.45
N ASP A 184 17.09 20.87 -14.94
CA ASP A 184 16.75 20.29 -16.24
C ASP A 184 16.30 18.83 -16.14
N CYS A 185 15.84 18.25 -17.25
CA CYS A 185 15.37 16.87 -17.32
C CYS A 185 16.32 15.85 -16.66
N SER A 186 17.62 15.98 -16.89
CA SER A 186 18.65 15.12 -16.31
C SER A 186 18.94 15.41 -14.85
N GLY A 187 18.97 16.67 -14.41
CA GLY A 187 19.18 17.04 -13.01
C GLY A 187 17.96 16.72 -12.14
N PHE A 188 16.75 16.83 -12.68
CA PHE A 188 15.51 16.32 -12.09
C PHE A 188 15.57 14.79 -11.88
N VAL A 189 15.95 14.01 -12.90
CA VAL A 189 16.13 12.55 -12.74
C VAL A 189 17.27 12.22 -11.78
N SER A 190 18.35 13.01 -11.79
CA SER A 190 19.47 12.88 -10.83
C SER A 190 19.04 13.14 -9.39
N MET A 191 18.15 14.11 -9.17
CA MET A 191 17.54 14.43 -7.87
C MET A 191 16.63 13.30 -7.39
N ALA A 192 15.82 12.73 -8.29
CA ALA A 192 14.94 11.61 -8.02
C ALA A 192 15.73 10.35 -7.64
N TRP A 193 16.74 9.97 -8.44
CA TRP A 193 17.63 8.84 -8.16
C TRP A 193 18.63 9.10 -7.02
N GLY A 194 18.84 10.36 -6.64
CA GLY A 194 19.77 10.72 -5.58
C GLY A 194 21.23 10.50 -5.93
N LEU A 195 21.61 10.87 -7.15
CA LEU A 195 22.99 10.86 -7.59
C LEU A 195 23.84 11.82 -6.73
N GLY A 196 25.10 11.41 -6.51
CA GLY A 196 26.09 12.15 -5.76
C GLY A 196 26.89 13.13 -6.62
N GLY A 197 27.95 13.69 -6.06
CA GLY A 197 28.74 14.74 -6.68
C GLY A 197 27.96 16.04 -6.85
N LEU A 198 28.54 16.95 -7.63
CA LEU A 198 27.93 18.24 -7.94
C LEU A 198 26.61 18.01 -8.68
N GLY A 199 25.55 18.72 -8.28
CA GLY A 199 24.21 18.59 -8.87
C GLY A 199 24.07 18.90 -10.36
N ASP A 200 25.15 19.32 -11.02
CA ASP A 200 25.27 19.54 -12.46
C ASP A 200 26.16 18.51 -13.19
N SER A 201 26.73 17.53 -12.49
CA SER A 201 27.66 16.52 -13.07
C SER A 201 27.01 15.60 -14.11
N PHE A 202 25.70 15.37 -13.99
CA PHE A 202 24.96 14.43 -14.82
C PHE A 202 24.09 15.14 -15.86
N TRP A 203 24.05 14.57 -17.05
CA TRP A 203 23.30 15.03 -18.21
C TRP A 203 22.88 13.82 -19.08
N THR A 204 21.97 14.03 -20.03
CA THR A 204 21.41 12.97 -20.88
C THR A 204 22.46 12.10 -21.61
N GLY A 205 23.66 12.62 -21.87
CA GLY A 205 24.76 11.86 -22.46
C GLY A 205 25.53 10.94 -21.50
N ASN A 206 25.55 11.20 -20.19
CA ASN A 206 26.32 10.41 -19.20
C ASN A 206 25.49 9.75 -18.09
N LEU A 207 24.16 9.89 -18.06
CA LEU A 207 23.30 9.13 -17.13
C LEU A 207 23.46 7.59 -17.27
N HIS A 208 23.96 7.11 -18.41
CA HIS A 208 24.31 5.70 -18.61
C HIS A 208 25.55 5.24 -17.80
N GLU A 209 26.30 6.16 -17.19
CA GLU A 209 27.36 5.83 -16.21
C GLU A 209 26.80 5.50 -14.81
N ARG A 210 25.48 5.63 -14.62
CA ARG A 210 24.74 5.27 -13.39
C ARG A 210 23.48 4.46 -13.66
N SER A 211 23.26 4.01 -14.90
CA SER A 211 22.06 3.27 -15.25
C SER A 211 22.26 2.32 -16.42
N TYR A 212 21.62 1.15 -16.35
CA TYR A 212 21.64 0.14 -17.39
C TYR A 212 20.32 0.09 -18.17
N PRO A 213 20.33 -0.28 -19.46
CA PRO A 213 19.12 -0.46 -20.25
C PRO A 213 18.34 -1.70 -19.77
N ILE A 214 17.01 -1.59 -19.77
CA ILE A 214 16.08 -2.69 -19.43
C ILE A 214 15.09 -2.92 -20.58
N ALA A 215 14.40 -4.07 -20.60
CA ALA A 215 13.31 -4.27 -21.54
C ALA A 215 12.10 -3.39 -21.18
N ARG A 216 11.34 -2.93 -22.18
CA ARG A 216 10.15 -2.08 -21.95
C ARG A 216 9.08 -2.76 -21.09
N SER A 217 8.99 -4.09 -21.16
CA SER A 217 8.13 -4.92 -20.32
C SER A 217 8.55 -4.98 -18.85
N GLU A 218 9.78 -4.55 -18.52
CA GLU A 218 10.33 -4.53 -17.16
C GLU A 218 10.22 -3.17 -16.48
N LEU A 219 9.70 -2.13 -17.17
CA LEU A 219 9.55 -0.78 -16.63
C LEU A 219 8.69 -0.78 -15.35
N LYS A 220 9.25 -0.15 -14.31
CA LYS A 220 8.67 0.03 -12.98
C LYS A 220 8.78 1.51 -12.56
N PRO A 221 7.95 1.96 -11.61
CA PRO A 221 8.07 3.29 -11.01
C PRO A 221 9.52 3.59 -10.59
N GLY A 222 10.01 4.79 -10.91
CA GLY A 222 11.39 5.20 -10.59
C GLY A 222 12.47 4.73 -11.57
N ASP A 223 12.15 3.89 -12.57
CA ASP A 223 12.97 3.79 -13.78
C ASP A 223 12.84 5.06 -14.63
N ALA A 224 13.68 5.23 -15.66
CA ALA A 224 13.59 6.37 -16.57
C ALA A 224 13.50 5.95 -18.04
N LEU A 225 12.97 6.86 -18.86
CA LEU A 225 12.94 6.78 -20.31
C LEU A 225 13.98 7.77 -20.84
N LEU A 226 15.11 7.27 -21.34
CA LEU A 226 16.27 8.05 -21.79
C LEU A 226 16.40 8.04 -23.32
N ARG A 227 16.58 9.23 -23.92
CA ARG A 227 16.93 9.41 -25.32
C ARG A 227 18.18 10.28 -25.41
N HIS A 228 19.19 9.76 -26.11
CA HIS A 228 20.37 10.53 -26.49
C HIS A 228 20.70 10.21 -27.96
N THR A 229 20.64 11.21 -28.84
CA THR A 229 20.89 11.03 -30.30
C THR A 229 22.04 11.90 -30.82
N GLY A 230 22.75 12.59 -29.92
CA GLY A 230 23.78 13.58 -30.27
C GLY A 230 23.21 14.95 -30.67
N ASN A 231 21.95 15.02 -31.10
CA ASN A 231 21.23 16.28 -31.29
C ASN A 231 20.71 16.79 -29.94
N ARG A 232 21.09 18.01 -29.52
CA ARG A 232 20.68 18.58 -28.22
C ARG A 232 19.16 18.69 -28.10
N ASP A 233 18.47 19.01 -29.19
CA ASP A 233 17.02 19.27 -29.20
C ASP A 233 16.17 17.98 -29.11
N GLU A 234 16.82 16.82 -29.26
CA GLU A 234 16.22 15.48 -29.11
C GLU A 234 16.64 14.76 -27.82
N ASN A 235 17.68 15.25 -27.16
CA ASN A 235 18.26 14.63 -25.97
C ASN A 235 17.36 14.91 -24.76
N HIS A 236 16.67 13.89 -24.25
CA HIS A 236 15.72 14.05 -23.15
C HIS A 236 15.68 12.82 -22.23
N VAL A 237 15.26 13.02 -20.98
CA VAL A 237 15.01 11.95 -20.02
C VAL A 237 13.81 12.29 -19.13
N ALA A 238 12.97 11.31 -18.87
CA ALA A 238 11.80 11.44 -17.98
C ALA A 238 11.72 10.27 -17.02
N LEU A 239 11.24 10.51 -15.80
CA LEU A 239 11.07 9.46 -14.79
C LEU A 239 9.71 8.77 -14.99
N PHE A 240 9.71 7.45 -15.15
CA PHE A 240 8.50 6.66 -15.30
C PHE A 240 7.76 6.53 -13.97
N VAL A 241 6.46 6.82 -13.98
CA VAL A 241 5.57 6.68 -12.81
C VAL A 241 4.76 5.39 -12.91
N LYS A 242 4.06 5.18 -14.02
CA LYS A 242 3.13 4.06 -14.24
C LYS A 242 2.78 3.94 -15.73
N TRP A 243 2.04 2.89 -16.09
CA TRP A 243 1.32 2.84 -17.35
C TRP A 243 -0.05 3.53 -17.24
N ALA A 244 -0.42 4.31 -18.25
CA ALA A 244 -1.72 4.95 -18.39
C ALA A 244 -2.74 4.07 -19.13
N ASP A 245 -2.29 2.93 -19.69
CA ASP A 245 -3.11 1.95 -20.40
C ASP A 245 -2.76 0.51 -20.03
N ALA A 246 -3.77 -0.36 -19.97
CA ALA A 246 -3.62 -1.79 -19.63
C ALA A 246 -2.84 -2.61 -20.68
N ALA A 247 -2.50 -2.00 -21.83
CA ALA A 247 -1.62 -2.61 -22.84
C ALA A 247 -0.12 -2.25 -22.64
N HIS A 248 0.20 -1.44 -21.63
CA HIS A 248 1.57 -1.01 -21.29
C HIS A 248 2.29 -0.33 -22.47
N THR A 249 1.61 0.63 -23.12
CA THR A 249 2.16 1.37 -24.27
C THR A 249 2.35 2.87 -24.00
N LYS A 250 1.54 3.46 -23.12
CA LYS A 250 1.54 4.89 -22.77
C LYS A 250 2.06 5.08 -21.35
N PRO A 251 3.30 5.55 -21.15
CA PRO A 251 3.79 5.82 -19.81
C PRO A 251 3.23 7.16 -19.29
N THR A 252 2.78 7.18 -18.04
CA THR A 252 2.74 8.41 -17.24
C THR A 252 4.16 8.68 -16.73
N VAL A 253 4.67 9.89 -16.96
CA VAL A 253 6.01 10.30 -16.54
C VAL A 253 5.97 11.60 -15.75
N ILE A 254 7.02 11.86 -14.96
CA ILE A 254 7.36 13.20 -14.47
C ILE A 254 8.64 13.66 -15.20
N GLU A 255 8.65 14.92 -15.65
CA GLU A 255 9.73 15.51 -16.44
C GLU A 255 9.79 17.04 -16.31
N GLN A 256 10.85 17.64 -16.85
CA GLN A 256 10.92 19.05 -17.24
C GLN A 256 11.39 19.13 -18.70
N THR A 257 11.02 20.17 -19.45
CA THR A 257 11.54 20.43 -20.81
C THR A 257 11.82 21.91 -21.01
N GLY A 258 12.55 22.30 -22.06
CA GLY A 258 12.71 23.71 -22.47
C GLY A 258 11.40 24.45 -22.82
N SER A 259 10.25 23.78 -22.69
CA SER A 259 8.90 24.28 -22.91
C SER A 259 7.96 23.99 -21.73
N SER A 260 8.44 23.45 -20.61
CA SER A 260 7.64 23.08 -19.44
C SER A 260 8.50 22.96 -18.18
N ASP A 261 8.05 23.60 -17.11
CA ASP A 261 8.52 23.37 -15.73
C ASP A 261 8.23 21.91 -15.30
N THR A 262 8.51 21.53 -14.05
CA THR A 262 8.25 20.14 -13.62
C THR A 262 6.77 19.81 -13.70
N ILE A 263 6.44 18.79 -14.52
CA ILE A 263 5.07 18.35 -14.80
C ILE A 263 4.96 16.83 -14.78
N GLU A 264 3.77 16.32 -14.47
CA GLU A 264 3.38 14.92 -14.68
C GLU A 264 2.43 14.84 -15.89
N ARG A 265 2.70 13.95 -16.84
CA ARG A 265 1.84 13.75 -18.03
C ARG A 265 1.95 12.35 -18.63
N ASP A 266 0.92 11.96 -19.37
CA ASP A 266 0.94 10.75 -20.19
C ASP A 266 1.58 11.02 -21.56
N TRP A 267 2.46 10.13 -22.01
CA TRP A 267 3.01 10.15 -23.36
C TRP A 267 2.19 9.27 -24.33
N SER A 268 2.22 9.62 -25.61
CA SER A 268 1.75 8.70 -26.66
C SER A 268 2.73 7.51 -26.80
N ALA A 269 2.20 6.36 -27.24
CA ALA A 269 3.02 5.17 -27.47
C ALA A 269 4.13 5.41 -28.51
N ASP A 270 3.84 6.16 -29.57
CA ASP A 270 4.82 6.53 -30.61
C ASP A 270 5.94 7.40 -30.03
N TYR A 271 5.61 8.41 -29.22
CA TYR A 271 6.59 9.29 -28.60
C TYR A 271 7.46 8.53 -27.58
N ALA A 272 6.82 7.73 -26.72
CA ALA A 272 7.51 6.87 -25.78
C ALA A 272 8.40 5.83 -26.47
N GLY A 273 8.09 5.44 -27.71
CA GLY A 273 8.85 4.50 -28.53
C GLY A 273 10.26 4.97 -28.92
N TYR A 274 10.53 6.28 -28.92
CA TYR A 274 11.86 6.83 -29.20
C TYR A 274 12.86 6.72 -28.04
N TYR A 275 12.42 6.27 -26.87
CA TYR A 275 13.22 6.26 -25.64
C TYR A 275 13.67 4.85 -25.27
N THR A 276 14.91 4.73 -24.81
CA THR A 276 15.45 3.53 -24.19
C THR A 276 15.03 3.52 -22.71
N PRO A 277 14.31 2.48 -22.25
CA PRO A 277 14.10 2.27 -20.82
C PRO A 277 15.43 2.01 -20.11
N VAL A 278 15.72 2.75 -19.05
CA VAL A 278 16.94 2.62 -18.23
C VAL A 278 16.61 2.57 -16.75
N ARG A 279 17.43 1.85 -15.99
CA ARG A 279 17.27 1.63 -14.55
C ARG A 279 18.53 2.07 -13.80
N TYR A 280 18.34 2.87 -12.76
CA TYR A 280 19.42 3.34 -11.90
C TYR A 280 20.11 2.17 -11.17
N ASP A 281 21.44 2.17 -11.16
CA ASP A 281 22.27 1.08 -10.63
C ASP A 281 22.00 0.78 -9.15
N ASN A 282 21.72 1.82 -8.35
CA ASN A 282 21.43 1.69 -6.92
C ASN A 282 19.93 1.84 -6.59
N ILE A 283 19.01 1.60 -7.54
CA ILE A 283 17.57 1.57 -7.21
C ILE A 283 17.27 0.31 -6.39
N ALA A 284 16.65 0.50 -5.23
CA ALA A 284 16.08 -0.58 -4.44
C ALA A 284 14.58 -0.73 -4.77
N GLU A 285 14.11 -1.96 -4.87
CA GLU A 285 12.67 -2.24 -4.86
C GLU A 285 12.11 -1.91 -3.46
N ASP A 286 10.94 -1.26 -3.37
CA ASP A 286 10.30 -0.96 -2.07
C ASP A 286 9.94 -2.24 -1.30
N VAL A 287 9.56 -3.26 -2.08
CA VAL A 287 9.04 -4.53 -1.61
C VAL A 287 9.71 -5.72 -2.27
N SER A 288 9.96 -6.72 -1.44
CA SER A 288 10.60 -7.98 -1.76
C SER A 288 9.54 -9.01 -2.17
N ALA A 289 9.94 -10.03 -2.95
CA ALA A 289 9.02 -11.10 -3.33
C ALA A 289 8.48 -11.85 -2.09
N GLU A 290 9.27 -11.89 -1.00
CA GLU A 290 8.92 -12.52 0.28
C GLU A 290 7.85 -11.79 1.10
N ASP A 291 7.49 -10.54 0.74
CA ASP A 291 6.67 -9.70 1.61
C ASP A 291 5.22 -10.23 1.70
N ILE A 292 4.80 -10.61 2.90
CA ILE A 292 3.49 -11.23 3.13
C ILE A 292 2.47 -10.11 3.39
N PRO A 293 1.35 -10.03 2.64
CA PRO A 293 0.34 -9.01 2.86
C PRO A 293 -0.39 -9.21 4.18
N VAL A 294 -0.90 -8.11 4.72
CA VAL A 294 -1.76 -8.06 5.92
C VAL A 294 -2.73 -6.88 5.75
N SER A 295 -3.85 -6.87 6.46
CA SER A 295 -4.92 -5.86 6.39
C SER A 295 -5.43 -5.52 7.78
N GLY A 296 -6.15 -4.42 7.89
CA GLY A 296 -6.72 -3.89 9.14
C GLY A 296 -6.97 -2.38 9.08
N ASP A 297 -7.82 -1.90 9.99
CA ASP A 297 -8.09 -0.50 10.31
C ASP A 297 -7.06 0.03 11.32
N TRP A 298 -5.85 0.32 10.84
CA TRP A 298 -4.74 0.81 11.67
C TRP A 298 -4.96 2.21 12.26
N ASN A 299 -6.06 2.91 11.93
CA ASN A 299 -6.28 4.31 12.27
C ASN A 299 -7.66 4.64 12.88
N ASN A 300 -8.53 3.63 13.04
CA ASN A 300 -9.91 3.74 13.54
C ASN A 300 -10.76 4.68 12.65
N ASP A 301 -10.55 4.65 11.33
CA ASP A 301 -11.39 5.34 10.33
C ASP A 301 -12.42 4.43 9.67
N GLY A 302 -12.40 3.13 9.97
CA GLY A 302 -13.31 2.06 9.55
C GLY A 302 -13.12 1.60 8.11
N VAL A 303 -11.91 1.72 7.55
CA VAL A 303 -11.54 1.17 6.24
C VAL A 303 -10.27 0.36 6.38
N ASP A 304 -10.33 -0.92 6.00
CA ASP A 304 -9.14 -1.77 5.99
C ASP A 304 -8.14 -1.32 4.95
N THR A 305 -6.87 -1.31 5.31
CA THR A 305 -5.81 -0.85 4.42
C THR A 305 -4.62 -1.80 4.40
N VAL A 306 -4.16 -2.16 3.19
CA VAL A 306 -3.19 -3.26 3.05
C VAL A 306 -1.79 -2.84 3.52
N GLY A 307 -1.26 -3.56 4.51
CA GLY A 307 0.16 -3.57 4.89
C GLY A 307 0.94 -4.74 4.27
N VAL A 308 2.25 -4.81 4.53
CA VAL A 308 3.02 -6.06 4.38
C VAL A 308 3.97 -6.25 5.56
N TYR A 309 4.31 -7.50 5.84
CA TYR A 309 5.43 -7.90 6.67
C TYR A 309 6.58 -8.45 5.81
N ARG A 310 7.81 -8.08 6.15
CA ARG A 310 9.04 -8.60 5.53
C ARG A 310 9.78 -9.54 6.48
N PRO A 311 9.71 -10.88 6.27
CA PRO A 311 10.41 -11.85 7.11
C PRO A 311 11.94 -11.64 7.21
N SER A 312 12.63 -11.27 6.13
CA SER A 312 14.11 -11.07 6.15
C SER A 312 14.59 -9.96 7.09
N THR A 313 13.73 -8.99 7.44
CA THR A 313 14.09 -7.87 8.32
C THR A 313 13.23 -7.78 9.59
N SER A 314 12.23 -8.67 9.73
CA SER A 314 11.11 -8.56 10.67
C SER A 314 10.51 -7.15 10.70
N THR A 315 10.20 -6.60 9.53
CA THR A 315 9.63 -5.23 9.42
C THR A 315 8.18 -5.28 8.94
N PHE A 316 7.28 -4.61 9.66
CA PHE A 316 5.95 -4.26 9.17
C PHE A 316 5.99 -2.89 8.47
N TYR A 317 5.30 -2.84 7.34
CA TYR A 317 5.05 -1.65 6.53
C TYR A 317 3.53 -1.46 6.44
N LEU A 318 2.99 -0.44 7.11
CA LEU A 318 1.55 -0.14 7.13
C LEU A 318 1.26 1.22 6.48
N ARG A 319 0.02 1.43 6.04
CA ARG A 319 -0.45 2.64 5.34
C ARG A 319 -1.83 3.02 5.89
N ASP A 320 -2.22 4.29 5.76
CA ASP A 320 -3.55 4.78 6.18
C ASP A 320 -4.55 4.89 5.02
N VAL A 321 -4.16 4.49 3.81
CA VAL A 321 -4.99 4.56 2.60
C VAL A 321 -4.59 3.44 1.62
N ASN A 322 -5.54 2.90 0.85
CA ASN A 322 -5.26 1.92 -0.21
C ASN A 322 -4.65 2.56 -1.48
N SER A 323 -3.55 3.31 -1.31
CA SER A 323 -2.71 3.88 -2.36
C SER A 323 -1.32 4.24 -1.81
N GLY A 324 -0.37 4.57 -2.69
CA GLY A 324 0.91 5.20 -2.31
C GLY A 324 1.89 4.36 -1.47
N ALA A 325 2.67 5.06 -0.64
CA ALA A 325 3.73 4.49 0.19
C ALA A 325 3.22 4.08 1.59
N ALA A 326 4.05 3.34 2.33
CA ALA A 326 3.79 3.06 3.74
C ALA A 326 3.93 4.33 4.58
N THR A 327 2.96 4.60 5.45
CA THR A 327 2.98 5.72 6.42
C THR A 327 3.67 5.32 7.74
N ARG A 328 3.78 4.02 8.02
CA ARG A 328 4.46 3.44 9.19
C ARG A 328 5.43 2.32 8.77
N GLU A 329 6.67 2.36 9.29
CA GLU A 329 7.67 1.27 9.21
C GLU A 329 8.17 0.95 10.63
N PHE A 330 8.01 -0.28 11.11
CA PHE A 330 8.48 -0.72 12.45
C PHE A 330 8.85 -2.20 12.48
N LYS A 331 9.62 -2.64 13.50
CA LYS A 331 10.26 -3.96 13.53
C LYS A 331 9.73 -4.90 14.61
N PHE A 332 8.73 -5.69 14.27
CA PHE A 332 8.11 -6.66 15.18
C PHE A 332 8.40 -8.12 14.77
N GLY A 333 8.53 -9.01 15.76
CA GLY A 333 9.11 -10.35 15.58
C GLY A 333 10.64 -10.36 15.79
N SER A 334 11.26 -11.54 15.76
CA SER A 334 12.68 -11.72 16.15
C SER A 334 13.60 -12.18 15.02
N GLY A 335 13.39 -11.69 13.79
CA GLY A 335 14.24 -11.94 12.62
C GLY A 335 14.35 -13.42 12.24
N SER A 336 13.38 -14.25 12.65
CA SER A 336 13.43 -15.69 12.48
C SER A 336 12.75 -16.08 11.17
N SER A 337 13.52 -16.69 10.27
CA SER A 337 13.05 -17.11 8.94
C SER A 337 11.87 -18.09 9.05
N GLY A 338 10.65 -17.61 8.78
CA GLY A 338 9.41 -18.39 8.87
C GLY A 338 8.39 -17.87 9.89
N ASP A 339 8.63 -16.75 10.57
CA ASP A 339 7.55 -15.99 11.23
C ASP A 339 6.53 -15.51 10.17
N ILE A 340 5.24 -15.71 10.42
CA ILE A 340 4.12 -15.38 9.52
C ILE A 340 3.30 -14.25 10.18
N PRO A 341 2.94 -13.16 9.47
CA PRO A 341 2.18 -12.06 10.05
C PRO A 341 0.72 -12.43 10.30
N VAL A 342 0.10 -11.60 11.13
CA VAL A 342 -1.33 -11.58 11.44
C VAL A 342 -1.69 -10.16 11.92
N ALA A 343 -2.95 -9.75 11.80
CA ALA A 343 -3.47 -8.50 12.34
C ALA A 343 -4.84 -8.73 13.00
N GLY A 344 -5.28 -7.75 13.80
CA GLY A 344 -6.50 -7.78 14.60
C GLY A 344 -6.48 -6.74 15.73
N ASP A 345 -7.65 -6.44 16.29
CA ASP A 345 -7.83 -5.74 17.56
C ASP A 345 -7.78 -6.73 18.74
N TRP A 346 -6.58 -6.91 19.29
CA TRP A 346 -6.34 -7.81 20.43
C TRP A 346 -6.91 -7.31 21.76
N ASN A 347 -7.39 -6.06 21.82
CA ASN A 347 -7.67 -5.37 23.08
C ASN A 347 -8.96 -4.53 23.14
N ASN A 348 -9.78 -4.54 22.09
CA ASN A 348 -11.08 -3.85 21.96
C ASN A 348 -10.94 -2.34 22.22
N ASP A 349 -10.09 -1.67 21.43
CA ASP A 349 -10.04 -0.21 21.34
C ASP A 349 -10.40 0.36 19.95
N GLY A 350 -10.67 -0.51 18.98
CA GLY A 350 -11.09 -0.19 17.62
C GLY A 350 -9.94 0.14 16.67
N PHE A 351 -8.69 -0.17 17.03
CA PHE A 351 -7.56 -0.09 16.12
C PHE A 351 -7.01 -1.48 15.84
N ASP A 352 -6.86 -1.82 14.55
CA ASP A 352 -6.09 -2.98 14.19
C ASP A 352 -4.62 -2.79 14.51
N SER A 353 -4.04 -3.87 15.01
CA SER A 353 -2.64 -3.96 15.38
C SER A 353 -2.06 -5.25 14.83
N VAL A 354 -0.80 -5.58 15.14
CA VAL A 354 -0.09 -6.67 14.43
C VAL A 354 0.44 -7.75 15.36
N GLY A 355 0.63 -8.93 14.78
CA GLY A 355 1.32 -10.02 15.42
C GLY A 355 2.14 -10.86 14.44
N VAL A 356 2.93 -11.78 14.97
CA VAL A 356 3.54 -12.86 14.20
C VAL A 356 3.31 -14.21 14.88
N PHE A 357 2.91 -15.19 14.08
CA PHE A 357 2.90 -16.59 14.45
C PHE A 357 4.23 -17.25 14.06
N ARG A 358 4.75 -18.12 14.93
CA ARG A 358 5.98 -18.89 14.72
C ARG A 358 5.65 -20.38 14.56
N PRO A 359 5.57 -20.91 13.32
CA PRO A 359 5.17 -22.29 13.07
C PRO A 359 6.08 -23.33 13.75
N GLY A 360 7.38 -23.04 13.86
CA GLY A 360 8.38 -23.97 14.40
C GLY A 360 8.24 -24.32 15.90
N ASN A 361 7.41 -23.59 16.65
CA ASN A 361 7.10 -23.90 18.06
C ASN A 361 5.65 -23.60 18.48
N SER A 362 4.81 -23.21 17.52
CA SER A 362 3.43 -22.70 17.67
C SER A 362 3.27 -21.57 18.70
N THR A 363 4.28 -20.70 18.84
CA THR A 363 4.16 -19.47 19.63
C THR A 363 3.58 -18.33 18.79
N TRP A 364 2.68 -17.56 19.39
CA TRP A 364 2.15 -16.30 18.91
C TRP A 364 2.79 -15.15 19.69
N TYR A 365 3.14 -14.09 18.97
CA TYR A 365 3.59 -12.81 19.50
C TYR A 365 2.63 -11.75 18.96
N LEU A 366 1.89 -11.06 19.83
CA LEU A 366 0.98 -9.97 19.44
C LEU A 366 1.41 -8.67 20.12
N THR A 367 1.15 -7.53 19.49
CA THR A 367 1.35 -6.20 20.05
C THR A 367 0.17 -5.28 19.73
N ASN A 368 -0.19 -4.42 20.69
CA ASN A 368 -1.24 -3.40 20.54
C ASN A 368 -0.65 -2.11 19.93
N GLY A 369 0.48 -2.23 19.22
CA GLY A 369 1.32 -1.13 18.80
C GLY A 369 1.71 -1.21 17.33
N THR A 370 1.26 -0.22 16.54
CA THR A 370 1.63 -0.06 15.12
C THR A 370 2.85 0.84 14.91
N SER A 371 3.70 1.05 15.93
CA SER A 371 4.80 2.03 15.90
C SER A 371 6.10 1.52 16.54
N THR A 372 7.24 2.09 16.13
CA THR A 372 8.56 1.81 16.74
C THR A 372 8.65 2.23 18.22
N ALA A 373 7.80 3.14 18.69
CA ALA A 373 7.75 3.57 20.09
C ALA A 373 6.96 2.61 21.01
N THR A 374 6.09 1.78 20.42
CA THR A 374 5.19 0.84 21.10
C THR A 374 5.49 -0.61 20.71
N ASN A 375 6.74 -0.87 20.30
CA ASN A 375 7.18 -2.15 19.70
C ASN A 375 7.51 -3.20 20.78
N ASN A 376 6.58 -3.43 21.71
CA ASN A 376 6.69 -4.45 22.76
C ASN A 376 5.73 -5.61 22.49
N THR A 377 6.12 -6.83 22.83
CA THR A 377 5.17 -7.96 22.84
C THR A 377 4.23 -7.77 24.02
N ASP A 378 2.94 -7.55 23.75
CA ASP A 378 1.89 -7.47 24.77
C ASP A 378 1.38 -8.88 25.14
N TYR A 379 1.29 -9.79 24.15
CA TYR A 379 0.88 -11.18 24.34
C TYR A 379 1.91 -12.15 23.75
N GLU A 380 2.48 -13.02 24.59
CA GLU A 380 3.22 -14.22 24.16
C GLU A 380 2.52 -15.48 24.71
N PHE A 381 2.05 -16.33 23.80
CA PHE A 381 1.38 -17.58 24.16
C PHE A 381 1.52 -18.63 23.06
N LYS A 382 1.06 -19.86 23.31
CA LYS A 382 1.07 -20.94 22.31
C LYS A 382 -0.33 -21.35 21.90
N PHE A 383 -0.56 -21.51 20.61
CA PHE A 383 -1.79 -22.06 20.06
C PHE A 383 -1.52 -22.69 18.69
N GLY A 384 -2.21 -23.80 18.38
CA GLY A 384 -1.83 -24.72 17.29
C GLY A 384 -1.13 -25.97 17.81
N SER A 385 -0.81 -26.90 16.90
CA SER A 385 -0.46 -28.28 17.26
C SER A 385 1.03 -28.57 17.47
N GLY A 386 1.92 -27.62 17.16
CA GLY A 386 3.35 -27.88 17.00
C GLY A 386 3.71 -28.63 15.71
N SER A 387 2.73 -28.94 14.84
CA SER A 387 2.98 -29.56 13.54
C SER A 387 3.49 -28.54 12.53
N SER A 388 4.52 -28.88 11.78
CA SER A 388 5.01 -28.06 10.67
C SER A 388 3.96 -27.94 9.57
N GLY A 389 3.41 -26.73 9.39
CA GLY A 389 2.43 -26.43 8.33
C GLY A 389 1.06 -25.93 8.83
N ASP A 390 0.84 -25.77 10.13
CA ASP A 390 -0.26 -24.92 10.62
C ASP A 390 -0.05 -23.47 10.12
N ILE A 391 -1.07 -22.85 9.52
CA ILE A 391 -1.06 -21.47 8.98
C ILE A 391 -1.97 -20.59 9.85
N PRO A 392 -1.54 -19.38 10.27
CA PRO A 392 -2.33 -18.53 11.16
C PRO A 392 -3.51 -17.85 10.48
N VAL A 393 -4.53 -17.52 11.29
CA VAL A 393 -5.57 -16.51 11.04
C VAL A 393 -5.90 -15.79 12.36
N ALA A 394 -6.64 -14.69 12.28
CA ALA A 394 -7.29 -14.02 13.41
C ALA A 394 -8.72 -13.60 13.02
N GLY A 395 -9.50 -13.19 14.00
CA GLY A 395 -10.88 -12.72 13.87
C GLY A 395 -11.67 -12.87 15.18
N ASP A 396 -12.78 -12.16 15.31
CA ASP A 396 -13.76 -12.33 16.37
C ASP A 396 -14.73 -13.46 16.05
N TRP A 397 -14.29 -14.68 16.35
CA TRP A 397 -15.08 -15.91 16.20
C TRP A 397 -16.36 -15.97 17.08
N ASN A 398 -16.63 -14.96 17.92
CA ASN A 398 -17.68 -15.04 18.96
C ASN A 398 -18.50 -13.76 19.22
N ASN A 399 -18.29 -12.68 18.45
CA ASN A 399 -19.02 -11.41 18.55
C ASN A 399 -18.95 -10.81 19.97
N ASN A 400 -17.72 -10.55 20.42
CA ASN A 400 -17.38 -9.85 21.66
C ASN A 400 -16.53 -8.58 21.48
N GLY A 401 -16.10 -8.28 20.24
CA GLY A 401 -15.25 -7.15 19.86
C GLY A 401 -13.75 -7.33 20.14
N PHE A 402 -13.26 -8.56 20.31
CA PHE A 402 -11.83 -8.87 20.46
C PHE A 402 -11.42 -9.93 19.45
N ASP A 403 -10.44 -9.61 18.62
CA ASP A 403 -9.84 -10.60 17.74
C ASP A 403 -9.07 -11.64 18.53
N SER A 404 -9.25 -12.89 18.12
CA SER A 404 -8.58 -14.03 18.72
C SER A 404 -8.00 -14.94 17.64
N VAL A 405 -6.99 -15.72 18.01
CA VAL A 405 -6.17 -16.42 17.02
C VAL A 405 -6.76 -17.75 16.56
N GLY A 406 -6.44 -18.15 15.33
CA GLY A 406 -6.79 -19.44 14.74
C GLY A 406 -5.63 -20.05 13.96
N VAL A 407 -5.67 -21.37 13.72
CA VAL A 407 -4.81 -22.02 12.72
C VAL A 407 -5.62 -22.89 11.77
N PHE A 408 -5.30 -22.79 10.48
CA PHE A 408 -5.70 -23.73 9.44
C PHE A 408 -4.60 -24.78 9.25
N ARG A 409 -4.98 -26.05 9.15
CA ARG A 409 -4.09 -27.17 8.84
C ARG A 409 -4.36 -27.69 7.43
N PRO A 410 -3.54 -27.34 6.42
CA PRO A 410 -3.79 -27.71 5.03
C PRO A 410 -3.85 -29.22 4.79
N GLY A 411 -3.06 -30.01 5.52
CA GLY A 411 -2.94 -31.46 5.33
C GLY A 411 -4.22 -32.28 5.56
N ASN A 412 -5.24 -31.70 6.19
CA ASN A 412 -6.58 -32.27 6.35
C ASN A 412 -7.71 -31.22 6.28
N SER A 413 -7.40 -30.01 5.83
CA SER A 413 -8.30 -28.84 5.81
C SER A 413 -9.02 -28.55 7.13
N THR A 414 -8.40 -28.86 8.28
CA THR A 414 -9.00 -28.64 9.61
C THR A 414 -8.62 -27.27 10.17
N TRP A 415 -9.61 -26.55 10.65
CA TRP A 415 -9.50 -25.28 11.36
C TRP A 415 -9.53 -25.51 12.86
N TYR A 416 -8.71 -24.77 13.58
CA TYR A 416 -8.67 -24.71 15.05
C TYR A 416 -8.73 -23.25 15.45
N LEU A 417 -9.80 -22.81 16.08
CA LEU A 417 -9.99 -21.42 16.51
C LEU A 417 -10.09 -21.36 18.04
N THR A 418 -9.62 -20.27 18.64
CA THR A 418 -9.74 -20.02 20.09
C THR A 418 -10.24 -18.62 20.37
N ASN A 419 -11.01 -18.43 21.45
CA ASN A 419 -11.55 -17.14 21.89
C ASN A 419 -10.64 -16.57 22.99
N GLY A 420 -9.32 -16.57 22.76
CA GLY A 420 -8.35 -16.30 23.81
C GLY A 420 -6.92 -16.04 23.34
N THR A 421 -6.40 -14.88 23.73
CA THR A 421 -5.05 -14.38 23.43
C THR A 421 -4.02 -14.69 24.54
N SER A 422 -4.22 -15.75 25.34
CA SER A 422 -3.33 -16.07 26.47
C SER A 422 -3.10 -17.56 26.71
N THR A 423 -2.00 -17.93 27.38
CA THR A 423 -1.70 -19.31 27.80
C THR A 423 -2.70 -19.91 28.80
N ALA A 424 -3.62 -19.11 29.34
CA ALA A 424 -4.69 -19.56 30.23
C ALA A 424 -6.05 -19.72 29.51
N THR A 425 -6.18 -19.22 28.28
CA THR A 425 -7.43 -19.18 27.49
C THR A 425 -7.30 -19.76 26.08
N ASN A 426 -6.13 -20.27 25.71
CA ASN A 426 -5.77 -20.88 24.43
C ASN A 426 -6.38 -22.27 24.18
N ASN A 427 -7.48 -22.65 24.82
CA ASN A 427 -8.15 -23.90 24.47
C ASN A 427 -8.82 -23.76 23.09
N THR A 428 -8.80 -24.82 22.28
CA THR A 428 -9.61 -24.87 21.06
C THR A 428 -11.08 -24.68 21.44
N HIS A 429 -11.72 -23.66 20.89
CA HIS A 429 -13.15 -23.39 21.04
C HIS A 429 -13.94 -23.97 19.86
N TYR A 430 -13.36 -23.91 18.65
CA TYR A 430 -13.94 -24.46 17.43
C TYR A 430 -12.93 -25.37 16.71
N GLU A 431 -13.36 -26.58 16.34
CA GLU A 431 -12.61 -27.52 15.47
C GLU A 431 -13.54 -28.04 14.37
N PHE A 432 -13.20 -27.80 13.09
CA PHE A 432 -14.05 -28.18 11.95
C PHE A 432 -13.25 -28.25 10.64
N VAL A 433 -13.82 -28.84 9.58
CA VAL A 433 -13.14 -29.03 8.27
C VAL A 433 -13.78 -28.16 7.19
N PHE A 434 -13.00 -27.30 6.54
CA PHE A 434 -13.47 -26.45 5.43
C PHE A 434 -12.34 -26.16 4.43
N GLY A 435 -12.66 -26.13 3.14
CA GLY A 435 -11.73 -25.77 2.05
C GLY A 435 -11.57 -26.79 0.91
N HIS A 436 -12.17 -27.99 1.02
CA HIS A 436 -12.17 -29.04 -0.02
C HIS A 436 -10.80 -29.69 -0.35
N GLY A 437 -9.73 -29.43 0.42
CA GLY A 437 -8.46 -30.18 0.33
C GLY A 437 -7.55 -29.81 -0.85
N GLY A 438 -7.56 -28.55 -1.29
CA GLY A 438 -6.67 -28.09 -2.36
C GLY A 438 -5.23 -27.92 -1.89
N SER A 439 -4.28 -28.35 -2.72
CA SER A 439 -2.85 -28.14 -2.46
C SER A 439 -2.49 -26.66 -2.65
N GLY A 440 -2.11 -25.99 -1.57
CA GLY A 440 -1.76 -24.56 -1.60
C GLY A 440 -2.95 -23.62 -1.36
N ASP A 441 -4.07 -24.12 -0.84
CA ASP A 441 -5.15 -23.29 -0.32
C ASP A 441 -4.62 -22.37 0.81
N GLN A 442 -4.87 -21.07 0.68
CA GLN A 442 -4.52 -20.05 1.65
C GLN A 442 -5.76 -19.74 2.52
N PRO A 443 -5.66 -19.79 3.86
CA PRO A 443 -6.78 -19.44 4.72
C PRO A 443 -7.03 -17.93 4.72
N VAL A 444 -8.30 -17.54 4.88
CA VAL A 444 -8.74 -16.16 5.12
C VAL A 444 -9.83 -16.16 6.22
N ALA A 445 -10.06 -15.00 6.83
CA ALA A 445 -11.10 -14.74 7.82
C ALA A 445 -11.72 -13.35 7.57
N GLY A 446 -12.90 -13.09 8.13
CA GLY A 446 -13.66 -11.85 7.97
C GLY A 446 -15.18 -12.05 8.15
N ASP A 447 -15.91 -10.96 8.33
CA ASP A 447 -17.38 -10.92 8.35
C ASP A 447 -17.92 -10.81 6.91
N TRP A 448 -18.05 -11.96 6.25
CA TRP A 448 -18.47 -12.02 4.84
C TRP A 448 -19.94 -11.62 4.59
N ASN A 449 -20.75 -11.38 5.63
CA ASN A 449 -22.21 -11.24 5.52
C ASN A 449 -22.85 -10.09 6.34
N LYS A 450 -22.09 -9.42 7.22
CA LYS A 450 -22.51 -8.42 8.19
C LYS A 450 -23.41 -8.93 9.32
N ASP A 451 -23.06 -10.06 9.95
CA ASP A 451 -23.70 -10.55 11.18
C ASP A 451 -22.87 -10.38 12.46
N GLY A 452 -21.64 -9.86 12.34
CA GLY A 452 -20.73 -9.51 13.42
C GLY A 452 -19.92 -10.68 13.96
N PHE A 453 -19.85 -11.80 13.24
CA PHE A 453 -18.97 -12.93 13.56
C PHE A 453 -17.99 -13.17 12.42
N ASP A 454 -16.69 -13.09 12.72
CA ASP A 454 -15.69 -13.50 11.74
C ASP A 454 -15.83 -14.98 11.44
N SER A 455 -15.87 -15.28 10.14
CA SER A 455 -16.04 -16.62 9.62
C SER A 455 -14.92 -16.95 8.66
N VAL A 456 -14.68 -18.24 8.41
CA VAL A 456 -13.48 -18.68 7.67
C VAL A 456 -13.71 -18.78 6.17
N GLY A 457 -12.64 -18.65 5.41
CA GLY A 457 -12.62 -18.92 3.97
C GLY A 457 -11.29 -19.54 3.52
N VAL A 458 -11.24 -20.00 2.27
CA VAL A 458 -9.98 -20.30 1.59
C VAL A 458 -9.92 -19.66 0.21
N PHE A 459 -8.76 -19.09 -0.12
CA PHE A 459 -8.39 -18.73 -1.48
C PHE A 459 -7.52 -19.83 -2.08
N ARG A 460 -7.75 -20.17 -3.35
CA ARG A 460 -6.98 -21.16 -4.11
C ARG A 460 -6.20 -20.47 -5.23
N PRO A 461 -4.90 -20.16 -5.04
CA PRO A 461 -4.11 -19.42 -6.04
C PRO A 461 -4.01 -20.13 -7.40
N GLY A 462 -4.08 -21.46 -7.42
CA GLY A 462 -3.95 -22.27 -8.64
C GLY A 462 -5.08 -22.09 -9.66
N ASN A 463 -6.22 -21.52 -9.27
CA ASN A 463 -7.32 -21.16 -10.17
C ASN A 463 -8.02 -19.83 -9.78
N SER A 464 -7.42 -19.06 -8.86
CA SER A 464 -7.96 -17.81 -8.29
C SER A 464 -9.39 -17.93 -7.73
N THR A 465 -9.79 -19.10 -7.25
CA THR A 465 -11.14 -19.31 -6.65
C THR A 465 -11.13 -19.05 -5.14
N TRP A 466 -12.09 -18.27 -4.69
CA TRP A 466 -12.42 -18.05 -3.28
C TRP A 466 -13.58 -18.95 -2.88
N TYR A 467 -13.50 -19.51 -1.67
CA TYR A 467 -14.53 -20.31 -1.03
C TYR A 467 -14.76 -19.73 0.37
N LEU A 468 -15.92 -19.13 0.61
CA LEU A 468 -16.27 -18.53 1.91
C LEU A 468 -17.40 -19.32 2.59
N THR A 469 -17.46 -19.29 3.91
CA THR A 469 -18.59 -19.79 4.70
C THR A 469 -18.95 -18.78 5.79
N ASN A 470 -20.24 -18.66 6.10
CA ASN A 470 -20.76 -17.83 7.19
C ASN A 470 -20.86 -18.68 8.47
N GLY A 471 -19.79 -19.42 8.80
CA GLY A 471 -19.86 -20.53 9.74
C GLY A 471 -18.53 -20.93 10.39
N THR A 472 -18.48 -20.82 11.71
CA THR A 472 -17.35 -21.22 12.56
C THR A 472 -17.52 -22.58 13.24
N SER A 473 -18.51 -23.40 12.85
CA SER A 473 -18.84 -24.66 13.54
C SER A 473 -19.18 -25.82 12.60
N THR A 474 -18.98 -27.06 13.07
CA THR A 474 -19.25 -28.32 12.32
C THR A 474 -20.70 -28.49 11.80
N ALA A 475 -21.64 -27.65 12.22
CA ALA A 475 -23.02 -27.65 11.76
C ALA A 475 -23.24 -26.82 10.47
N THR A 476 -22.30 -25.95 10.09
CA THR A 476 -22.48 -24.90 9.07
C THR A 476 -21.40 -24.85 7.99
N ASN A 477 -20.63 -25.93 7.79
CA ASN A 477 -19.51 -26.03 6.83
C ASN A 477 -19.89 -26.00 5.32
N ASN A 478 -21.03 -25.41 4.95
CA ASN A 478 -21.36 -25.20 3.55
C ASN A 478 -20.57 -24.02 2.98
N THR A 479 -20.15 -24.11 1.72
CA THR A 479 -19.64 -22.93 1.01
C THR A 479 -20.84 -22.02 0.69
N ASP A 480 -20.88 -20.84 1.30
CA ASP A 480 -21.94 -19.83 1.09
C ASP A 480 -21.65 -18.97 -0.15
N ALA A 481 -20.38 -18.72 -0.44
CA ALA A 481 -19.93 -18.06 -1.67
C ALA A 481 -18.75 -18.80 -2.32
N GLU A 482 -18.86 -19.09 -3.62
CA GLU A 482 -17.78 -19.60 -4.48
C GLU A 482 -17.65 -18.71 -5.71
N PHE A 483 -16.48 -18.12 -5.96
CA PHE A 483 -16.25 -17.22 -7.09
C PHE A 483 -14.77 -17.08 -7.46
N VAL A 484 -14.49 -16.53 -8.64
CA VAL A 484 -13.11 -16.26 -9.12
C VAL A 484 -12.81 -14.77 -9.04
N PHE A 485 -11.71 -14.41 -8.38
CA PHE A 485 -11.17 -13.04 -8.33
C PHE A 485 -9.63 -13.04 -8.27
N GLY A 486 -9.00 -12.06 -8.92
CA GLY A 486 -7.54 -11.98 -9.14
C GLY A 486 -7.11 -12.37 -10.56
N ASN A 487 -7.86 -13.27 -11.23
CA ASN A 487 -7.67 -13.66 -12.64
C ASN A 487 -6.34 -14.35 -13.01
N GLY A 488 -5.84 -15.25 -12.15
CA GLY A 488 -5.11 -16.43 -12.60
C GLY A 488 -3.58 -16.34 -12.68
N ALA A 489 -2.92 -15.39 -12.00
CA ALA A 489 -1.47 -15.43 -11.87
C ALA A 489 -1.06 -16.43 -10.78
N SER A 490 -0.20 -17.40 -11.13
CA SER A 490 0.31 -18.39 -10.18
C SER A 490 1.17 -17.71 -9.10
N GLY A 491 0.72 -17.74 -7.85
CA GLY A 491 1.43 -17.16 -6.71
C GLY A 491 0.85 -15.85 -6.18
N ASP A 492 -0.35 -15.44 -6.63
CA ASP A 492 -1.13 -14.43 -5.91
C ASP A 492 -1.36 -14.85 -4.43
N VAL A 493 -1.37 -13.88 -3.52
CA VAL A 493 -1.56 -14.07 -2.08
C VAL A 493 -2.80 -13.30 -1.63
N ALA A 494 -3.73 -13.99 -0.97
CA ALA A 494 -4.96 -13.41 -0.47
C ALA A 494 -4.71 -12.43 0.69
N VAL A 495 -5.57 -11.42 0.76
CA VAL A 495 -5.68 -10.46 1.86
C VAL A 495 -7.14 -9.99 1.89
N PRO A 496 -7.97 -10.34 2.90
CA PRO A 496 -9.36 -9.90 3.02
C PRO A 496 -9.46 -8.53 3.73
N GLY A 497 -10.63 -7.90 3.71
CA GLY A 497 -10.90 -6.66 4.45
C GLY A 497 -12.15 -5.90 4.01
N ASP A 498 -12.67 -5.00 4.86
CA ASP A 498 -13.64 -3.97 4.52
C ASP A 498 -12.96 -2.77 3.83
N TRP A 499 -12.80 -2.85 2.51
CA TRP A 499 -12.17 -1.82 1.70
C TRP A 499 -13.00 -0.53 1.51
N ASN A 500 -14.25 -0.47 2.00
CA ASN A 500 -15.20 0.59 1.64
C ASN A 500 -16.07 1.14 2.79
N LYS A 501 -15.88 0.65 4.01
CA LYS A 501 -16.69 0.96 5.21
C LYS A 501 -18.16 0.54 5.11
N ASP A 502 -18.48 -0.49 4.32
CA ASP A 502 -19.84 -1.06 4.26
C ASP A 502 -20.09 -2.17 5.29
N GLY A 503 -19.06 -2.57 6.04
CA GLY A 503 -19.04 -3.56 7.11
C GLY A 503 -19.21 -4.98 6.63
N ILE A 504 -18.63 -5.31 5.48
CA ILE A 504 -18.54 -6.65 4.92
C ILE A 504 -17.08 -6.87 4.48
N ASP A 505 -16.46 -7.93 4.98
CA ASP A 505 -15.16 -8.35 4.50
C ASP A 505 -15.22 -8.82 3.05
N THR A 506 -14.31 -8.32 2.22
CA THR A 506 -14.36 -8.56 0.78
C THR A 506 -12.97 -8.82 0.16
N PRO A 507 -12.90 -9.40 -1.06
CA PRO A 507 -11.68 -10.06 -1.52
C PRO A 507 -10.58 -9.11 -1.99
N GLY A 508 -9.38 -9.26 -1.45
CA GLY A 508 -8.14 -8.65 -1.96
C GLY A 508 -7.07 -9.69 -2.31
N VAL A 509 -6.22 -9.39 -3.30
CA VAL A 509 -5.01 -10.18 -3.60
C VAL A 509 -3.79 -9.30 -3.84
N ARG A 510 -2.65 -9.61 -3.19
CA ARG A 510 -1.31 -9.15 -3.60
C ARG A 510 -0.77 -10.08 -4.68
N ARG A 511 -0.22 -9.51 -5.75
CA ARG A 511 0.55 -10.22 -6.78
C ARG A 511 2.05 -9.99 -6.61
N PRO A 512 2.84 -10.96 -6.12
CA PRO A 512 4.27 -10.76 -5.87
C PRO A 512 5.09 -10.43 -7.14
N GLY A 513 4.64 -10.88 -8.32
CA GLY A 513 5.36 -10.69 -9.58
C GLY A 513 5.41 -9.24 -10.11
N ASN A 514 4.45 -8.38 -9.71
CA ASN A 514 4.43 -6.95 -10.06
C ASN A 514 4.22 -6.04 -8.84
N ASN A 515 4.11 -6.60 -7.64
CA ASN A 515 3.76 -5.92 -6.38
C ASN A 515 2.40 -5.22 -6.37
N THR A 516 1.52 -5.51 -7.32
CA THR A 516 0.19 -4.90 -7.37
C THR A 516 -0.77 -5.58 -6.41
N VAL A 517 -1.55 -4.78 -5.69
CA VAL A 517 -2.72 -5.19 -4.92
C VAL A 517 -3.97 -4.91 -5.73
N TYR A 518 -4.86 -5.91 -5.77
CA TYR A 518 -6.16 -5.86 -6.42
C TYR A 518 -7.23 -6.06 -5.36
N LEU A 519 -8.05 -5.04 -5.09
CA LEU A 519 -9.15 -5.08 -4.13
C LEU A 519 -10.50 -5.11 -4.85
N ARG A 520 -11.50 -5.70 -4.19
CA ARG A 520 -12.86 -5.83 -4.72
C ARG A 520 -13.88 -5.72 -3.61
N ASN A 521 -14.87 -4.85 -3.77
CA ASN A 521 -15.84 -4.49 -2.74
C ASN A 521 -17.09 -5.38 -2.79
N ALA A 522 -16.91 -6.69 -3.05
CA ALA A 522 -18.00 -7.66 -3.12
C ALA A 522 -17.51 -9.12 -3.12
N ASN A 523 -18.16 -9.97 -2.30
CA ASN A 523 -17.98 -11.43 -2.27
C ASN A 523 -18.59 -12.13 -3.51
N SER A 524 -17.99 -11.87 -4.66
CA SER A 524 -18.42 -12.34 -5.98
C SER A 524 -17.26 -12.21 -6.99
N GLY A 525 -17.40 -12.78 -8.20
CA GLY A 525 -16.40 -12.64 -9.26
C GLY A 525 -16.63 -11.41 -10.15
N GLY A 526 -15.57 -10.78 -10.63
CA GLY A 526 -15.69 -9.60 -11.49
C GLY A 526 -14.38 -8.85 -11.74
N ALA A 527 -14.52 -7.57 -12.08
CA ALA A 527 -13.41 -6.62 -12.18
C ALA A 527 -12.89 -6.22 -10.79
N THR A 528 -11.68 -5.63 -10.77
CA THR A 528 -11.09 -4.99 -9.60
C THR A 528 -11.72 -3.62 -9.37
N ASP A 529 -12.03 -3.27 -8.12
CA ASP A 529 -12.60 -1.97 -7.76
C ASP A 529 -11.51 -0.95 -7.37
N ALA A 530 -10.39 -1.41 -6.79
CA ALA A 530 -9.18 -0.61 -6.60
C ALA A 530 -7.90 -1.41 -6.93
N GLU A 531 -7.03 -0.84 -7.77
CA GLU A 531 -5.72 -1.40 -8.15
C GLU A 531 -4.61 -0.40 -7.80
N PHE A 532 -3.61 -0.84 -7.03
CA PHE A 532 -2.44 -0.01 -6.71
C PHE A 532 -1.18 -0.87 -6.59
N ILE A 533 -0.03 -0.32 -6.99
CA ILE A 533 1.26 -0.94 -6.65
C ILE A 533 1.46 -0.74 -5.14
N TYR A 534 1.72 -1.83 -4.42
CA TYR A 534 2.07 -1.72 -3.02
C TYR A 534 3.45 -1.05 -2.89
N GLY A 535 3.47 0.09 -2.20
CA GLY A 535 4.68 0.60 -1.55
C GLY A 535 5.39 1.76 -2.25
N ILE A 536 4.74 2.46 -3.18
CA ILE A 536 5.28 3.53 -4.06
C ILE A 536 5.01 4.97 -3.62
#